data_AF-A0A2H0W9U8-F1
#
_entry.id   AF-A0A2H0W9U8-F1
#
_cell.length_a   1.000
_cell.length_b   1.000
_cell.length_c   1.000
_cell.angle_alpha   90.00
_cell.angle_beta   90.00
_cell.angle_gamma   90.00
#
_symmetry.space_group_name_H-M   'P 1'
#
loop_
_entity.id
_entity.type
_entity.pdbx_description
1 polymer ?
#
loop_
_entity_poly.entity_id
_entity_poly.type
_entity_poly.pdbx_seq_one_letter_code
_entity_poly.pdbx_strand_id
1 'polypeptide(L)'
;MIEELENTVPIKEAREIVSVDEFVSQCLNWHQQFNRDVWGERESYHDEVHIRATLLAGEKLIKAALKGNDPLNILKDLEKWNQDHPGLEIKEEEFMDVFKLAFAGHDLGNVAQGVSEKNGNLKLDFLAHYTAEKAEDRSQKIVKRILNASGIDQNKKERFLPLVLHLINETKYNFDGQDLFAVFSRVVDQMGSTLFSVRGIKSDVVGLAQEMIVENPLVKITPNFSLNFFELRFKQLVKDEKTRESIKEIWGGKPPDKFEANKSLVKAADWLRENGT
;
A
#
# COMPACT_ATOMS: atom_id res chain seq x y z
N MET A 1 16.12 -14.47 -31.79
CA MET A 1 16.95 -14.26 -30.58
C MET A 1 16.23 -13.27 -29.71
N ILE A 2 15.33 -13.78 -28.87
CA ILE A 2 14.64 -13.01 -27.83
C ILE A 2 15.25 -13.57 -26.55
N GLU A 3 16.02 -12.74 -25.84
CA GLU A 3 16.53 -13.07 -24.51
C GLU A 3 15.35 -13.11 -23.55
N GLU A 4 15.07 -14.31 -23.04
CA GLU A 4 14.19 -14.55 -21.91
C GLU A 4 14.84 -13.95 -20.66
N LEU A 5 14.26 -12.88 -20.15
CA LEU A 5 14.53 -12.38 -18.81
C LEU A 5 13.82 -13.29 -17.79
N GLU A 6 14.38 -14.48 -17.57
CA GLU A 6 14.14 -15.27 -16.36
C GLU A 6 14.82 -14.57 -15.17
N ASN A 7 14.22 -13.50 -14.68
CA ASN A 7 14.61 -12.91 -13.39
C ASN A 7 14.01 -13.75 -12.26
N THR A 8 14.54 -14.95 -12.06
CA THR A 8 14.39 -15.67 -10.79
C THR A 8 15.32 -15.01 -9.76
N VAL A 9 14.79 -14.05 -9.00
CA VAL A 9 15.49 -13.53 -7.83
C VAL A 9 15.64 -14.70 -6.85
N PRO A 10 16.86 -15.09 -6.45
CA PRO A 10 17.05 -16.13 -5.46
C PRO A 10 16.36 -15.71 -4.16
N ILE A 11 15.54 -16.59 -3.59
CA ILE A 11 15.00 -16.42 -2.24
C ILE A 11 16.20 -16.45 -1.28
N LYS A 12 16.77 -15.27 -1.00
CA LYS A 12 17.70 -15.13 0.10
C LYS A 12 16.90 -15.41 1.36
N GLU A 13 17.36 -16.37 2.15
CA GLU A 13 17.02 -16.41 3.57
C GLU A 13 17.12 -14.98 4.11
N ALA A 14 16.06 -14.49 4.76
CA ALA A 14 15.95 -13.10 5.19
C ALA A 14 17.22 -12.75 5.99
N ARG A 15 18.11 -11.97 5.37
CA ARG A 15 19.25 -11.37 6.08
C ARG A 15 18.68 -10.44 7.13
N GLU A 16 19.43 -10.21 8.20
CA GLU A 16 19.11 -9.20 9.19
C GLU A 16 18.76 -7.89 8.48
N ILE A 17 17.54 -7.39 8.69
CA ILE A 17 17.08 -6.11 8.13
C ILE A 17 17.82 -5.02 8.90
N VAL A 18 18.78 -4.33 8.30
CA VAL A 18 19.57 -3.29 8.99
C VAL A 18 19.26 -1.87 8.51
N SER A 19 18.42 -1.73 7.47
CA SER A 19 18.04 -0.46 6.88
C SER A 19 16.56 -0.40 6.46
N VAL A 20 16.06 0.81 6.22
CA VAL A 20 14.69 1.04 5.71
C VAL A 20 14.51 0.44 4.31
N ASP A 21 15.50 0.58 3.43
CA ASP A 21 15.39 0.03 2.06
C ASP A 21 15.40 -1.52 2.06
N GLU A 22 16.12 -2.15 2.99
CA GLU A 22 16.03 -3.61 3.19
C GLU A 22 14.68 -4.02 3.78
N PHE A 23 14.11 -3.24 4.71
CA PHE A 23 12.76 -3.46 5.22
C PHE A 23 11.74 -3.43 4.08
N VAL A 24 11.81 -2.41 3.22
CA VAL A 24 10.96 -2.27 2.03
C VAL A 24 11.12 -3.47 1.11
N SER A 25 12.38 -3.82 0.79
CA SER A 25 12.69 -4.96 -0.08
C SER A 25 12.14 -6.27 0.48
N GLN A 26 12.24 -6.48 1.79
CA GLN A 26 11.74 -7.70 2.43
C GLN A 26 10.22 -7.78 2.40
N CYS A 27 9.50 -6.67 2.62
CA CYS A 27 8.04 -6.64 2.51
C CYS A 27 7.58 -6.99 1.09
N LEU A 28 8.20 -6.38 0.08
CA LEU A 28 7.92 -6.69 -1.33
C LEU A 28 8.17 -8.17 -1.64
N ASN A 29 9.28 -8.73 -1.16
CA ASN A 29 9.60 -10.14 -1.35
C ASN A 29 8.56 -11.06 -0.70
N TRP A 30 7.97 -10.67 0.44
CA TRP A 30 6.92 -11.47 1.07
C TRP A 30 5.60 -11.46 0.29
N HIS A 31 5.20 -10.32 -0.31
CA HIS A 31 4.05 -10.31 -1.22
C HIS A 31 4.31 -11.18 -2.46
N GLN A 32 5.50 -11.07 -3.06
CA GLN A 32 5.90 -11.94 -4.19
C GLN A 32 5.91 -13.42 -3.81
N GLN A 33 6.40 -13.72 -2.60
CA GLN A 33 6.42 -15.08 -2.08
C GLN A 33 5.01 -15.61 -1.87
N PHE A 34 4.12 -14.83 -1.25
CA PHE A 34 2.72 -15.21 -1.08
C PHE A 34 2.08 -15.49 -2.44
N ASN A 35 2.28 -14.63 -3.42
CA ASN A 35 1.72 -14.83 -4.75
C ASN A 35 2.22 -16.12 -5.40
N ARG A 36 3.52 -16.39 -5.35
CA ARG A 36 4.09 -17.60 -5.92
C ARG A 36 3.66 -18.88 -5.17
N ASP A 37 3.68 -18.85 -3.84
CA ASP A 37 3.57 -20.04 -3.01
C ASP A 37 2.10 -20.35 -2.62
N VAL A 38 1.20 -19.36 -2.62
CA VAL A 38 -0.19 -19.46 -2.16
C VAL A 38 -1.20 -19.04 -3.23
N TRP A 39 -1.04 -17.86 -3.85
CA TRP A 39 -2.05 -17.31 -4.78
C TRP A 39 -2.01 -17.92 -6.18
N GLY A 40 -0.82 -18.32 -6.64
CA GLY A 40 -0.54 -18.85 -7.97
C GLY A 40 -0.53 -17.78 -9.06
N GLU A 41 -0.98 -18.15 -10.26
CA GLU A 41 -1.00 -17.28 -11.45
C GLU A 41 -2.18 -16.29 -11.50
N ARG A 42 -2.97 -16.19 -10.41
CA ARG A 42 -4.13 -15.29 -10.34
C ARG A 42 -3.67 -13.84 -10.18
N GLU A 43 -4.47 -12.90 -10.69
CA GLU A 43 -4.20 -11.47 -10.46
C GLU A 43 -4.53 -11.11 -9.01
N SER A 44 -3.78 -10.18 -8.44
CA SER A 44 -4.02 -9.65 -7.09
C SER A 44 -3.87 -8.13 -7.13
N TYR A 45 -4.72 -7.45 -6.35
CA TYR A 45 -4.59 -6.04 -6.09
C TYR A 45 -3.57 -5.79 -4.97
N HIS A 46 -3.68 -6.47 -3.82
CA HIS A 46 -2.83 -6.22 -2.65
C HIS A 46 -1.47 -6.95 -2.72
N ASP A 47 -0.74 -6.80 -3.82
CA ASP A 47 0.57 -7.42 -4.05
C ASP A 47 1.74 -6.42 -4.15
N GLU A 48 2.92 -6.90 -4.53
CA GLU A 48 4.11 -6.07 -4.54
C GLU A 48 4.04 -4.92 -5.56
N VAL A 49 3.24 -5.05 -6.61
CA VAL A 49 3.08 -3.98 -7.61
C VAL A 49 2.29 -2.83 -7.00
N HIS A 50 1.24 -3.13 -6.24
CA HIS A 50 0.50 -2.12 -5.46
C HIS A 50 1.40 -1.42 -4.45
N ILE A 51 2.18 -2.17 -3.66
CA ILE A 51 3.13 -1.58 -2.71
C ILE A 51 4.15 -0.66 -3.40
N ARG A 52 4.71 -1.05 -4.54
CA ARG A 52 5.64 -0.20 -5.30
C ARG A 52 4.96 1.08 -5.80
N ALA A 53 3.72 0.98 -6.27
CA ALA A 53 2.96 2.10 -6.77
C ALA A 53 2.60 3.10 -5.66
N THR A 54 2.19 2.63 -4.49
CA THR A 54 1.93 3.49 -3.31
C THR A 54 3.20 4.18 -2.84
N LEU A 55 4.32 3.47 -2.74
CA LEU A 55 5.62 4.06 -2.39
C LEU A 55 6.00 5.18 -3.37
N LEU A 56 5.91 4.94 -4.68
CA LEU A 56 6.24 5.96 -5.70
C LEU A 56 5.31 7.18 -5.63
N ALA A 57 4.01 6.96 -5.41
CA ALA A 57 3.02 8.03 -5.31
C ALA A 57 3.25 8.93 -4.09
N GLY A 58 3.50 8.33 -2.92
CA GLY A 58 3.76 9.07 -1.69
C GLY A 58 5.13 9.74 -1.70
N GLU A 59 6.17 9.10 -2.26
CA GLU A 59 7.48 9.73 -2.43
C GLU A 59 7.40 11.05 -3.20
N LYS A 60 6.62 11.09 -4.29
CA LYS A 60 6.42 12.30 -5.09
C LYS A 60 5.75 13.41 -4.28
N LEU A 61 4.72 13.09 -3.50
CA LEU A 61 4.00 14.05 -2.67
C LEU A 61 4.86 14.58 -1.53
N ILE A 62 5.59 13.73 -0.82
CA ILE A 62 6.51 14.14 0.25
C ILE A 62 7.63 15.02 -0.32
N LYS A 63 8.25 14.63 -1.44
CA LYS A 63 9.29 15.43 -2.11
C LYS A 63 8.77 16.79 -2.57
N ALA A 64 7.50 16.90 -2.96
CA ALA A 64 6.89 18.18 -3.33
C ALA A 64 6.59 19.03 -2.08
N ALA A 65 6.08 18.42 -1.01
CA ALA A 65 5.80 19.10 0.25
C ALA A 65 7.07 19.72 0.85
N LEU A 66 8.18 18.97 0.88
CA LEU A 66 9.51 19.46 1.31
C LEU A 66 10.06 20.61 0.43
N LYS A 67 9.51 20.82 -0.76
CA LYS A 67 9.83 21.94 -1.65
C LYS A 67 8.81 23.09 -1.58
N GLY A 68 7.84 23.00 -0.67
CA GLY A 68 6.82 24.02 -0.44
C GLY A 68 5.51 23.84 -1.21
N ASN A 69 5.36 22.78 -2.02
CA ASN A 69 4.07 22.42 -2.61
C ASN A 69 3.43 21.26 -1.84
N ASP A 70 2.67 21.60 -0.80
CA ASP A 70 2.06 20.65 0.13
C ASP A 70 0.52 20.67 0.05
N PRO A 71 -0.09 20.13 -1.02
CA PRO A 71 -1.54 20.17 -1.20
C PRO A 71 -2.31 19.34 -0.16
N LEU A 72 -1.64 18.42 0.53
CA LEU A 72 -2.24 17.49 1.49
C LEU A 72 -1.90 17.82 2.94
N ASN A 73 -1.24 18.96 3.20
CA ASN A 73 -0.82 19.41 4.53
C ASN A 73 0.08 18.41 5.28
N ILE A 74 0.91 17.66 4.56
CA ILE A 74 1.83 16.64 5.09
C ILE A 74 2.76 17.24 6.16
N LEU A 75 3.36 18.41 5.90
CA LEU A 75 4.30 19.03 6.84
C LEU A 75 3.58 19.60 8.07
N LYS A 76 2.38 20.13 7.87
CA LYS A 76 1.55 20.62 8.98
C LYS A 76 1.06 19.48 9.86
N ASP A 77 0.70 18.34 9.26
CA ASP A 77 0.33 17.14 10.00
C ASP A 77 1.51 16.58 10.78
N LEU A 78 2.73 16.63 10.21
CA LEU A 78 3.97 16.26 10.90
C LEU A 78 4.30 17.20 12.06
N GLU A 79 4.15 18.51 11.87
CA GLU A 79 4.32 19.50 12.94
C GLU A 79 3.35 19.20 14.09
N LYS A 80 2.07 19.00 13.80
CA LYS A 80 1.06 18.71 14.82
C LYS A 80 1.31 17.35 15.49
N TRP A 81 1.71 16.33 14.74
CA TRP A 81 2.10 15.04 15.30
C TRP A 81 3.22 15.19 16.34
N ASN A 82 4.26 15.94 16.00
CA ASN A 82 5.40 16.18 16.89
C ASN A 82 5.01 16.98 18.13
N GLN A 83 4.07 17.92 18.02
CA GLN A 83 3.51 18.64 19.17
C GLN A 83 2.72 17.71 20.11
N ASP A 84 1.95 16.79 19.55
CA ASP A 84 1.12 15.84 20.31
C ASP A 84 1.96 14.69 20.94
N HIS A 85 3.18 14.46 20.46
CA HIS A 85 4.06 13.36 20.90
C HIS A 85 5.48 13.85 21.26
N PRO A 86 5.63 14.66 22.33
CA PRO A 86 6.95 15.15 22.75
C PRO A 86 7.88 13.99 23.11
N GLY A 87 9.12 14.04 22.64
CA GLY A 87 10.13 12.98 22.78
C GLY A 87 10.10 11.90 21.70
N LEU A 88 9.12 11.92 20.80
CA LEU A 88 9.01 11.04 19.63
C LEU A 88 9.07 11.83 18.31
N GLU A 89 9.69 13.00 18.33
CA GLU A 89 9.66 13.95 17.22
C GLU A 89 10.30 13.34 15.97
N ILE A 90 9.65 13.50 14.82
CA ILE A 90 10.18 13.07 13.53
C ILE A 90 10.64 14.32 12.79
N LYS A 91 11.92 14.37 12.41
CA LYS A 91 12.41 15.48 11.59
C LYS A 91 11.86 15.37 10.17
N GLU A 92 11.78 16.50 9.46
CA GLU A 92 11.27 16.54 8.09
C GLU A 92 12.05 15.59 7.17
N GLU A 93 13.38 15.54 7.29
CA GLU A 93 14.24 14.64 6.51
C GLU A 93 14.04 13.14 6.84
N GLU A 94 13.48 12.84 8.02
CA GLU A 94 13.23 11.47 8.50
C GLU A 94 11.83 10.98 8.12
N PHE A 95 10.90 11.87 7.78
CA PHE A 95 9.52 11.49 7.47
C PHE A 95 9.42 10.53 6.27
N MET A 96 10.34 10.64 5.31
CA MET A 96 10.42 9.70 4.19
C MET A 96 10.67 8.25 4.65
N ASP A 97 11.53 8.06 5.65
CA ASP A 97 11.83 6.73 6.20
C ASP A 97 10.60 6.16 6.90
N VAL A 98 9.91 6.98 7.70
CA VAL A 98 8.65 6.61 8.36
C VAL A 98 7.59 6.21 7.35
N PHE A 99 7.40 7.01 6.30
CA PHE A 99 6.49 6.71 5.21
C PHE A 99 6.82 5.37 4.55
N LYS A 100 8.09 5.15 4.18
CA LYS A 100 8.54 3.90 3.55
C LYS A 100 8.28 2.68 4.44
N LEU A 101 8.58 2.76 5.73
CA LEU A 101 8.32 1.67 6.69
C LEU A 101 6.83 1.35 6.78
N ALA A 102 5.96 2.37 6.84
CA ALA A 102 4.52 2.20 6.90
C ALA A 102 3.96 1.58 5.61
N PHE A 103 4.23 2.22 4.46
CA PHE A 103 3.61 1.83 3.20
C PHE A 103 4.21 0.56 2.59
N ALA A 104 5.45 0.19 2.91
CA ALA A 104 5.93 -1.14 2.55
C ALA A 104 5.20 -2.26 3.31
N GLY A 105 4.75 -1.99 4.54
CA GLY A 105 4.16 -2.98 5.43
C GLY A 105 2.63 -2.95 5.54
N HIS A 106 1.96 -1.96 4.94
CA HIS A 106 0.55 -1.68 5.23
C HIS A 106 -0.42 -2.80 4.84
N ASP A 107 -0.09 -3.61 3.82
CA ASP A 107 -0.92 -4.75 3.38
C ASP A 107 -0.35 -6.12 3.76
N LEU A 108 0.66 -6.18 4.64
CA LEU A 108 1.18 -7.48 5.09
C LEU A 108 0.10 -8.32 5.79
N GLY A 109 -0.87 -7.67 6.42
CA GLY A 109 -2.05 -8.30 7.02
C GLY A 109 -3.05 -8.86 6.01
N ASN A 110 -2.96 -8.51 4.72
CA ASN A 110 -3.75 -9.12 3.67
C ASN A 110 -3.20 -10.51 3.30
N VAL A 111 -1.90 -10.73 3.47
CA VAL A 111 -1.20 -11.96 3.07
C VAL A 111 -0.75 -12.84 4.24
N ALA A 112 -0.67 -12.32 5.46
CA ALA A 112 -0.15 -13.04 6.61
C ALA A 112 -0.96 -12.84 7.89
N GLN A 113 -0.99 -13.89 8.71
CA GLN A 113 -1.63 -13.89 10.03
C GLN A 113 -0.72 -13.32 11.12
N GLY A 114 0.60 -13.40 10.91
CA GLY A 114 1.61 -13.05 11.89
C GLY A 114 3.04 -13.27 11.37
N VAL A 115 3.97 -13.25 12.32
CA VAL A 115 5.40 -13.46 12.06
C VAL A 115 5.92 -14.51 13.03
N SER A 116 6.48 -15.59 12.50
CA SER A 116 7.21 -16.59 13.26
C SER A 116 8.72 -16.39 13.12
N GLU A 117 9.48 -16.92 14.07
CA GLU A 117 10.94 -16.87 14.06
C GLU A 117 11.48 -18.29 13.99
N LYS A 118 12.34 -18.57 13.00
CA LYS A 118 12.97 -19.88 12.82
C LYS A 118 14.45 -19.69 12.52
N ASN A 119 15.31 -20.25 13.38
CA ASN A 119 16.77 -20.14 13.29
C ASN A 119 17.27 -18.68 13.26
N GLY A 120 16.63 -17.79 14.03
CA GLY A 120 16.96 -16.35 14.08
C GLY A 120 16.43 -15.53 12.89
N ASN A 121 15.76 -16.16 11.92
CA ASN A 121 15.18 -15.48 10.77
C ASN A 121 13.66 -15.32 10.93
N LEU A 122 13.17 -14.11 10.71
CA LEU A 122 11.73 -13.83 10.66
C LEU A 122 11.11 -14.41 9.38
N LYS A 123 9.93 -15.02 9.53
CA LYS A 123 9.11 -15.52 8.43
C LYS A 123 7.66 -15.09 8.64
N LEU A 124 6.96 -14.78 7.55
CA LEU A 124 5.53 -14.55 7.62
C LEU A 124 4.78 -15.87 7.68
N ASP A 125 3.80 -15.93 8.57
CA ASP A 125 2.84 -17.02 8.63
C ASP A 125 1.72 -16.68 7.63
N PHE A 126 1.90 -17.08 6.37
CA PHE A 126 0.96 -16.74 5.30
C PHE A 126 -0.45 -17.28 5.54
N LEU A 127 -1.42 -16.49 5.10
CA LEU A 127 -2.83 -16.89 5.03
C LEU A 127 -3.05 -17.89 3.88
N ALA A 128 -4.22 -18.52 3.84
CA ALA A 128 -4.57 -19.43 2.75
C ALA A 128 -5.02 -18.70 1.47
N HIS A 129 -5.42 -17.44 1.60
CA HIS A 129 -5.84 -16.52 0.55
C HIS A 129 -5.79 -15.09 1.09
N TYR A 130 -5.93 -14.10 0.23
CA TYR A 130 -6.06 -12.70 0.61
C TYR A 130 -7.23 -12.48 1.58
N THR A 131 -7.02 -11.73 2.67
CA THR A 131 -8.07 -11.44 3.67
C THR A 131 -8.08 -9.96 4.02
N ALA A 132 -9.20 -9.28 3.75
CA ALA A 132 -9.38 -7.86 4.04
C ALA A 132 -9.88 -7.60 5.48
N GLU A 133 -10.64 -8.52 6.08
CA GLU A 133 -11.18 -8.30 7.42
C GLU A 133 -10.03 -8.07 8.42
N LYS A 134 -9.95 -6.89 9.06
CA LYS A 134 -8.90 -6.52 10.05
C LYS A 134 -7.48 -6.59 9.50
N ALA A 135 -7.30 -6.39 8.19
CA ALA A 135 -5.99 -6.44 7.54
C ALA A 135 -5.02 -5.42 8.15
N GLU A 136 -5.40 -4.16 8.35
CA GLU A 136 -4.51 -3.12 8.85
C GLU A 136 -4.10 -3.40 10.30
N ASP A 137 -5.00 -3.92 11.14
CA ASP A 137 -4.68 -4.33 12.52
C ASP A 137 -3.67 -5.49 12.54
N ARG A 138 -3.72 -6.40 11.56
CA ARG A 138 -2.72 -7.45 11.37
C ARG A 138 -1.40 -6.87 10.87
N SER A 139 -1.44 -6.00 9.86
CA SER A 139 -0.27 -5.31 9.31
C SER A 139 0.50 -4.56 10.39
N GLN A 140 -0.19 -3.81 11.25
CA GLN A 140 0.42 -3.13 12.39
C GLN A 140 1.17 -4.10 13.33
N LYS A 141 0.58 -5.25 13.66
CA LYS A 141 1.23 -6.26 14.52
C LYS A 141 2.46 -6.86 13.85
N ILE A 142 2.35 -7.19 12.57
CA ILE A 142 3.43 -7.75 11.76
C ILE A 142 4.59 -6.75 11.65
N VAL A 143 4.31 -5.52 11.21
CA VAL A 143 5.29 -4.44 11.08
C VAL A 143 5.96 -4.13 12.41
N LYS A 144 5.21 -4.04 13.51
CA LYS A 144 5.79 -3.86 14.85
C LYS A 144 6.79 -4.96 15.20
N ARG A 145 6.46 -6.23 14.92
CA ARG A 145 7.35 -7.36 15.21
C ARG A 145 8.61 -7.31 14.35
N ILE A 146 8.47 -7.06 13.04
CA ILE A 146 9.60 -6.98 12.11
C ILE A 146 10.52 -5.81 12.46
N LEU A 147 9.96 -4.61 12.67
CA LEU A 147 10.73 -3.42 12.97
C LEU A 147 11.50 -3.59 14.29
N ASN A 148 10.88 -4.11 15.34
CA ASN A 148 11.55 -4.34 16.62
C ASN A 148 12.72 -5.34 16.53
N ALA A 149 12.58 -6.37 15.68
CA ALA A 149 13.62 -7.36 15.44
C ALA A 149 14.68 -6.92 14.41
N SER A 150 14.50 -5.78 13.76
CA SER A 150 15.46 -5.24 12.79
C SER A 150 16.69 -4.61 13.49
N GLY A 151 17.80 -4.58 12.78
CA GLY A 151 19.03 -3.86 13.13
C GLY A 151 18.98 -2.35 12.86
N ILE A 152 17.81 -1.79 12.51
CA ILE A 152 17.61 -0.34 12.45
C ILE A 152 17.89 0.25 13.84
N ASP A 153 18.50 1.45 13.89
CA ASP A 153 18.85 2.14 15.12
C ASP A 153 17.69 2.17 16.14
N GLN A 154 17.99 1.86 17.40
CA GLN A 154 16.98 1.69 18.45
C GLN A 154 16.21 2.99 18.72
N ASN A 155 16.89 4.15 18.71
CA ASN A 155 16.23 5.43 18.90
C ASN A 155 15.29 5.74 17.73
N LYS A 156 15.73 5.49 16.49
CA LYS A 156 14.84 5.60 15.32
C LYS A 156 13.62 4.68 15.45
N LYS A 157 13.80 3.41 15.80
CA LYS A 157 12.68 2.47 15.96
C LYS A 157 11.65 2.96 16.97
N GLU A 158 12.10 3.44 18.13
CA GLU A 158 11.23 3.93 19.19
C GLU A 158 10.41 5.16 18.76
N ARG A 159 11.04 6.13 18.10
CA ARG A 159 10.36 7.33 17.61
C ARG A 159 9.47 7.07 16.41
N PHE A 160 9.91 6.24 15.47
CA PHE A 160 9.23 6.03 14.18
C PHE A 160 8.02 5.12 14.34
N LEU A 161 8.12 4.07 15.18
CA LEU A 161 7.10 3.02 15.26
C LEU A 161 5.69 3.57 15.52
N PRO A 162 5.42 4.49 16.45
CA PRO A 162 4.09 5.04 16.66
C PRO A 162 3.48 5.68 15.41
N LEU A 163 4.26 6.50 14.68
CA LEU A 163 3.79 7.13 13.45
C LEU A 163 3.65 6.12 12.31
N VAL A 164 4.55 5.13 12.21
CA VAL A 164 4.44 4.02 11.25
C VAL A 164 3.11 3.29 11.43
N LEU A 165 2.76 2.91 12.67
CA LEU A 165 1.51 2.23 12.96
C LEU A 165 0.30 3.12 12.70
N HIS A 166 0.39 4.42 13.02
CA HIS A 166 -0.65 5.40 12.73
C HIS A 166 -0.93 5.51 11.22
N LEU A 167 0.12 5.66 10.39
CA LEU A 167 -0.02 5.75 8.94
C LEU A 167 -0.66 4.48 8.34
N ILE A 168 -0.31 3.29 8.83
CA ILE A 168 -0.95 2.03 8.43
C ILE A 168 -2.43 2.02 8.83
N ASN A 169 -2.80 2.54 10.02
CA ASN A 169 -4.20 2.63 10.39
C ASN A 169 -4.98 3.57 9.46
N GLU A 170 -4.35 4.65 9.00
CA GLU A 170 -4.99 5.63 8.14
C GLU A 170 -5.20 5.17 6.69
N THR A 171 -4.65 4.03 6.26
CA THR A 171 -5.02 3.42 4.97
C THR A 171 -6.42 2.82 5.00
N LYS A 172 -6.98 2.56 6.20
CA LYS A 172 -8.36 2.11 6.37
C LYS A 172 -9.32 3.03 5.60
N TYR A 173 -10.23 2.38 4.92
CA TYR A 173 -11.26 3.07 4.16
C TYR A 173 -12.32 3.69 5.11
N ASN A 174 -12.10 4.96 5.48
CA ASN A 174 -13.03 5.78 6.24
C ASN A 174 -13.06 7.20 5.64
N PHE A 175 -14.19 7.67 5.13
CA PHE A 175 -14.26 9.02 4.53
C PHE A 175 -14.40 10.16 5.53
N ASP A 176 -14.86 9.85 6.72
CA ASP A 176 -15.18 10.85 7.73
C ASP A 176 -14.01 11.08 8.70
N GLY A 177 -12.97 10.24 8.63
CA GLY A 177 -11.77 10.36 9.46
C GLY A 177 -10.99 11.63 9.12
N GLN A 178 -10.81 12.51 10.11
CA GLN A 178 -10.05 13.76 10.04
C GLN A 178 -8.73 13.69 10.84
N ASP A 179 -8.27 12.49 11.15
CA ASP A 179 -7.02 12.30 11.86
C ASP A 179 -5.83 12.77 11.02
N LEU A 180 -4.70 13.02 11.68
CA LEU A 180 -3.47 13.46 11.01
C LEU A 180 -3.09 12.47 9.92
N PHE A 181 -2.67 12.97 8.75
CA PHE A 181 -2.29 12.18 7.59
C PHE A 181 -3.40 11.32 6.96
N ALA A 182 -4.63 11.35 7.47
CA ALA A 182 -5.73 10.51 6.98
C ALA A 182 -5.98 10.67 5.47
N VAL A 183 -6.06 11.92 4.99
CA VAL A 183 -6.28 12.21 3.57
C VAL A 183 -5.04 11.82 2.75
N PHE A 184 -3.84 12.11 3.26
CA PHE A 184 -2.59 11.74 2.60
C PHE A 184 -2.49 10.22 2.39
N SER A 185 -2.68 9.44 3.46
CA SER A 185 -2.55 7.99 3.41
C SER A 185 -3.54 7.36 2.44
N ARG A 186 -4.81 7.77 2.49
CA ARG A 186 -5.87 7.25 1.61
C ARG A 186 -5.67 7.66 0.15
N VAL A 187 -5.19 8.88 -0.11
CA VAL A 187 -4.89 9.34 -1.46
C VAL A 187 -3.72 8.54 -2.06
N VAL A 188 -2.66 8.30 -1.29
CA VAL A 188 -1.52 7.49 -1.73
C VAL A 188 -1.94 6.04 -1.98
N ASP A 189 -2.58 5.42 -1.00
CA ASP A 189 -2.98 4.02 -1.04
C ASP A 189 -3.97 3.75 -2.18
N GLN A 190 -5.07 4.49 -2.24
CA GLN A 190 -6.17 4.14 -3.14
C GLN A 190 -5.98 4.73 -4.54
N MET A 191 -5.58 6.01 -4.61
CA MET A 191 -5.51 6.74 -5.89
C MET A 191 -4.11 6.63 -6.50
N GLY A 192 -3.08 6.75 -5.67
CA GLY A 192 -1.68 6.64 -6.06
C GLY A 192 -1.35 5.26 -6.61
N SER A 193 -1.74 4.18 -5.92
CA SER A 193 -1.54 2.81 -6.41
C SER A 193 -2.07 2.60 -7.82
N THR A 194 -3.31 3.03 -8.07
CA THR A 194 -3.98 2.86 -9.36
C THR A 194 -3.29 3.67 -10.47
N LEU A 195 -2.82 4.88 -10.16
CA LEU A 195 -2.16 5.74 -11.15
C LEU A 195 -0.75 5.25 -11.52
N PHE A 196 -0.03 4.69 -10.55
CA PHE A 196 1.36 4.24 -10.71
C PHE A 196 1.51 2.73 -10.92
N SER A 197 0.42 1.97 -10.95
CA SER A 197 0.43 0.53 -11.28
C SER A 197 0.89 0.32 -12.72
N VAL A 198 1.89 -0.54 -12.89
CA VAL A 198 2.42 -0.92 -14.21
C VAL A 198 1.52 -1.90 -14.97
N ARG A 199 0.56 -2.53 -14.29
CA ARG A 199 -0.37 -3.52 -14.88
C ARG A 199 -1.62 -2.88 -15.49
N GLY A 200 -1.85 -1.61 -15.16
CA GLY A 200 -3.02 -0.85 -15.60
C GLY A 200 -4.30 -1.23 -14.83
N ILE A 201 -5.27 -0.33 -14.91
CA ILE A 201 -6.50 -0.38 -14.11
C ILE A 201 -7.30 -1.68 -14.27
N LYS A 202 -7.22 -2.34 -15.43
CA LYS A 202 -7.95 -3.61 -15.66
C LYS A 202 -7.47 -4.71 -14.73
N SER A 203 -6.15 -4.88 -14.60
CA SER A 203 -5.55 -5.95 -13.81
C SER A 203 -5.80 -5.69 -12.32
N ASP A 204 -5.65 -4.44 -11.88
CA ASP A 204 -5.95 -4.04 -10.49
C ASP A 204 -7.42 -4.33 -10.12
N VAL A 205 -8.35 -4.03 -11.03
CA VAL A 205 -9.78 -4.28 -10.87
C VAL A 205 -10.12 -5.77 -10.82
N VAL A 206 -9.55 -6.56 -11.73
CA VAL A 206 -9.78 -8.00 -11.78
C VAL A 206 -9.14 -8.69 -10.56
N GLY A 207 -7.92 -8.29 -10.18
CA GLY A 207 -7.24 -8.79 -9.00
C GLY A 207 -8.05 -8.54 -7.72
N LEU A 208 -8.55 -7.32 -7.52
CA LEU A 208 -9.39 -7.03 -6.34
C LEU A 208 -10.68 -7.85 -6.34
N ALA A 209 -11.33 -8.00 -7.51
CA ALA A 209 -12.52 -8.85 -7.63
C ALA A 209 -12.24 -10.32 -7.30
N GLN A 210 -11.10 -10.85 -7.76
CA GLN A 210 -10.67 -12.22 -7.48
C GLN A 210 -10.41 -12.43 -5.98
N GLU A 211 -9.70 -11.51 -5.33
CA GLU A 211 -9.47 -11.56 -3.88
C GLU A 211 -10.77 -11.59 -3.10
N MET A 212 -11.69 -10.66 -3.39
CA MET A 212 -12.98 -10.57 -2.70
C MET A 212 -13.82 -11.85 -2.84
N ILE A 213 -13.83 -12.48 -4.02
CA ILE A 213 -14.61 -13.69 -4.28
C ILE A 213 -13.99 -14.91 -3.60
N VAL A 214 -12.66 -15.01 -3.59
CA VAL A 214 -11.99 -16.13 -2.91
C VAL A 214 -12.17 -16.02 -1.40
N GLU A 215 -12.08 -14.81 -0.83
CA GLU A 215 -12.35 -14.56 0.59
C GLU A 215 -13.82 -14.84 0.94
N ASN A 216 -14.75 -14.35 0.11
CA ASN A 216 -16.18 -14.54 0.31
C ASN A 216 -16.90 -14.78 -1.04
N PRO A 217 -17.20 -16.05 -1.39
CA PRO A 217 -17.86 -16.38 -2.66
C PRO A 217 -19.25 -15.75 -2.84
N LEU A 218 -19.87 -15.26 -1.77
CA LEU A 218 -21.19 -14.62 -1.78
C LEU A 218 -21.12 -13.08 -1.86
N VAL A 219 -19.92 -12.51 -1.99
CA VAL A 219 -19.72 -11.06 -2.03
C VAL A 219 -20.44 -10.43 -3.22
N LYS A 220 -21.10 -9.30 -2.98
CA LYS A 220 -21.67 -8.48 -4.05
C LYS A 220 -20.67 -7.41 -4.46
N ILE A 221 -20.02 -7.60 -5.61
CA ILE A 221 -19.11 -6.61 -6.17
C ILE A 221 -19.93 -5.47 -6.78
N THR A 222 -19.72 -4.24 -6.29
CA THR A 222 -20.38 -3.05 -6.82
C THR A 222 -19.33 -2.16 -7.48
N PRO A 223 -19.17 -2.18 -8.81
CA PRO A 223 -18.07 -1.50 -9.50
C PRO A 223 -17.86 -0.04 -9.12
N ASN A 224 -18.94 0.71 -8.91
CA ASN A 224 -18.91 2.14 -8.57
C ASN A 224 -18.24 2.43 -7.20
N PHE A 225 -18.17 1.44 -6.32
CA PHE A 225 -17.52 1.53 -5.01
C PHE A 225 -16.30 0.61 -4.91
N SER A 226 -16.27 -0.51 -5.63
CA SER A 226 -15.18 -1.48 -5.49
C SER A 226 -13.97 -1.16 -6.37
N LEU A 227 -14.11 -0.40 -7.46
CA LEU A 227 -13.16 -0.48 -8.59
C LEU A 227 -12.47 0.84 -8.95
N ASN A 228 -12.07 1.62 -7.93
CA ASN A 228 -11.23 2.82 -8.08
C ASN A 228 -11.58 3.66 -9.32
N PHE A 229 -12.82 4.14 -9.40
CA PHE A 229 -13.12 5.28 -10.27
C PHE A 229 -12.35 6.48 -9.71
N PHE A 230 -11.10 6.60 -10.13
CA PHE A 230 -10.10 7.53 -9.63
C PHE A 230 -10.72 8.92 -9.41
N GLU A 231 -11.43 9.45 -10.41
CA GLU A 231 -12.05 10.77 -10.32
C GLU A 231 -13.20 10.88 -9.30
N LEU A 232 -14.02 9.84 -9.14
CA LEU A 232 -15.11 9.86 -8.14
C LEU A 232 -14.56 9.77 -6.74
N ARG A 233 -13.62 8.83 -6.54
CA ARG A 233 -12.93 8.61 -5.27
C ARG A 233 -12.11 9.81 -4.84
N PHE A 234 -11.39 10.38 -5.79
CA PHE A 234 -10.56 11.53 -5.52
C PHE A 234 -11.38 12.76 -5.14
N LYS A 235 -12.56 12.96 -5.75
CA LYS A 235 -13.52 14.01 -5.34
C LYS A 235 -14.13 13.78 -3.96
N GLN A 236 -14.29 12.53 -3.54
CA GLN A 236 -14.79 12.19 -2.21
C GLN A 236 -13.74 12.51 -1.12
N LEU A 237 -12.49 12.09 -1.34
CA LEU A 237 -11.39 12.28 -0.40
C LEU A 237 -10.88 13.73 -0.35
N VAL A 238 -10.74 14.35 -1.52
CA VAL A 238 -10.23 15.72 -1.66
C VAL A 238 -11.30 16.55 -2.35
N LYS A 239 -12.10 17.28 -1.56
CA LYS A 239 -13.25 18.05 -2.05
C LYS A 239 -12.85 19.26 -2.90
N ASP A 240 -11.73 19.90 -2.57
CA ASP A 240 -11.23 21.06 -3.30
C ASP A 240 -10.62 20.68 -4.65
N GLU A 241 -11.02 21.37 -5.71
CA GLU A 241 -10.55 21.07 -7.07
C GLU A 241 -9.10 21.46 -7.31
N LYS A 242 -8.66 22.61 -6.78
CA LYS A 242 -7.28 23.09 -6.95
C LYS A 242 -6.30 22.17 -6.25
N THR A 243 -6.67 21.67 -5.06
CA THR A 243 -5.89 20.64 -4.35
C THR A 243 -5.74 19.39 -5.21
N ARG A 244 -6.82 18.89 -5.83
CA ARG A 244 -6.75 17.73 -6.73
C ARG A 244 -5.87 17.98 -7.95
N GLU A 245 -5.94 19.17 -8.54
CA GLU A 245 -5.11 19.55 -9.69
C GLU A 245 -3.62 19.61 -9.31
N SER A 246 -3.28 20.21 -8.17
CA SER A 246 -1.90 20.25 -7.67
C SER A 246 -1.33 18.85 -7.46
N ILE A 247 -2.10 17.94 -6.86
CA ILE A 247 -1.69 16.53 -6.68
C ILE A 247 -1.42 15.84 -8.03
N LYS A 248 -2.31 16.01 -9.01
CA LYS A 248 -2.14 15.44 -10.37
C LYS A 248 -0.87 15.98 -11.04
N GLU A 249 -0.61 17.28 -10.88
CA GLU A 249 0.59 17.93 -11.40
C GLU A 249 1.85 17.36 -10.75
N ILE A 250 1.89 17.22 -9.42
CA ILE A 250 3.01 16.60 -8.67
C ILE A 250 3.26 15.16 -9.14
N TRP A 251 2.19 14.40 -9.36
CA TRP A 251 2.30 13.03 -9.87
C TRP A 251 2.80 12.97 -11.32
N GLY A 252 2.56 14.01 -12.12
CA GLY A 252 3.05 14.15 -13.49
C GLY A 252 2.25 13.31 -14.50
N GLY A 253 1.02 12.94 -14.17
CA GLY A 253 0.22 11.98 -14.93
C GLY A 253 -1.16 12.51 -15.30
N LYS A 254 -1.64 12.07 -16.46
CA LYS A 254 -3.09 12.06 -16.75
C LYS A 254 -3.66 10.78 -16.14
N PRO A 255 -4.75 10.84 -15.36
CA PRO A 255 -5.41 9.63 -14.89
C PRO A 255 -5.87 8.77 -16.07
N PRO A 256 -5.98 7.43 -15.91
CA PRO A 256 -6.45 6.55 -16.97
C PRO A 256 -7.82 6.99 -17.48
N ASP A 257 -8.01 6.93 -18.80
CA ASP A 257 -9.22 7.43 -19.45
C ASP A 257 -10.48 6.72 -18.94
N LYS A 258 -11.53 7.50 -18.63
CA LYS A 258 -12.82 7.02 -18.09
C LYS A 258 -13.46 5.90 -18.93
N PHE A 259 -13.14 5.84 -20.22
CA PHE A 259 -13.72 4.89 -21.17
C PHE A 259 -13.12 3.48 -21.09
N GLU A 260 -11.86 3.34 -20.65
CA GLU A 260 -11.23 2.02 -20.52
C GLU A 260 -11.68 1.27 -19.27
N ALA A 261 -11.99 1.99 -18.19
CA ALA A 261 -12.55 1.42 -16.96
C ALA A 261 -13.89 0.70 -17.24
N ASN A 262 -14.83 1.34 -17.94
CA ASN A 262 -16.14 0.73 -18.24
C ASN A 262 -16.05 -0.53 -19.12
N LYS A 263 -15.15 -0.57 -20.11
CA LYS A 263 -14.95 -1.78 -20.94
C LYS A 263 -14.26 -2.90 -20.15
N SER A 264 -13.35 -2.54 -19.25
CA SER A 264 -12.65 -3.47 -18.36
C SER A 264 -13.62 -4.11 -17.35
N LEU A 265 -14.61 -3.35 -16.87
CA LEU A 265 -15.67 -3.85 -15.99
C LEU A 265 -16.60 -4.84 -16.66
N VAL A 266 -17.02 -4.57 -17.91
CA VAL A 266 -17.84 -5.52 -18.68
C VAL A 266 -17.05 -6.82 -18.89
N LYS A 267 -15.77 -6.73 -19.28
CA LYS A 267 -14.91 -7.91 -19.44
C LYS A 267 -14.62 -8.64 -18.13
N ALA A 268 -14.45 -7.93 -17.01
CA ALA A 268 -14.31 -8.55 -15.70
C ALA A 268 -15.61 -9.26 -15.29
N ALA A 269 -16.77 -8.64 -15.50
CA ALA A 269 -18.08 -9.24 -15.26
C ALA A 269 -18.40 -10.43 -16.18
N ASP A 270 -17.86 -10.44 -17.41
CA ASP A 270 -17.97 -11.56 -18.33
C ASP A 270 -17.00 -12.69 -17.94
N TRP A 271 -15.73 -12.36 -17.60
CA TRP A 271 -14.77 -13.33 -17.06
C TRP A 271 -15.26 -13.99 -15.77
N LEU A 272 -15.85 -13.22 -14.86
CA LEU A 272 -16.48 -13.71 -13.62
C LEU A 272 -17.66 -14.64 -13.90
N ARG A 273 -18.40 -14.43 -15.00
CA ARG A 273 -19.49 -15.32 -15.43
C ARG A 273 -18.97 -16.61 -16.06
N GLU A 274 -17.82 -16.57 -16.71
CA GLU A 274 -17.22 -17.70 -17.42
C GLU A 274 -16.36 -18.60 -16.52
N ASN A 275 -15.77 -18.05 -15.44
CA ASN A 275 -14.77 -18.74 -14.61
C ASN A 275 -15.14 -18.79 -13.12
N GLY A 276 -16.30 -18.25 -12.72
CA GLY A 276 -16.79 -18.19 -11.35
C GLY A 276 -17.58 -19.41 -10.86
N THR A 277 -17.28 -20.61 -11.37
CA THR A 277 -17.82 -21.90 -10.87
C THR A 277 -16.70 -22.86 -10.52
#